data_AF-A0A9X6U8K3-F1
#
_entry.id   AF-A0A9X6U8K3-F1
#
_cell.length_a   1.000
_cell.length_b   1.000
_cell.length_c   1.000
_cell.angle_alpha   90.00
_cell.angle_beta   90.00
_cell.angle_gamma   90.00
#
_symmetry.space_group_name_H-M   'P 1'
#
loop_
_entity.id
_entity.type
_entity.pdbx_description
1 polymer ?
#
loop_
_entity_poly.entity_id
_entity_poly.type
_entity_poly.pdbx_seq_one_letter_code
_entity_poly.pdbx_strand_id
1 'polypeptide(L)'
;MKRMMGIVSTVLLAGTMAFSGSNVLVHADTASKPYQVVTPGENNEKPVTVGFDTQKEFESYVKKHPVSPNLTKTFQLSSQIYSTFYYDTDLQGAKFTVNATRNPVVITNFSGTNNDAVSSILTHPFGNYTMIYEHNNAQGRALAIVNNGKYLNLTNISMGDGERTWNDQVSSATVKAN
;
A
#
# COMPACT_ATOMS: atom_id res chain seq x y z
N MET A 1 34.27 -32.75 -47.33
CA MET A 1 33.75 -33.65 -46.29
C MET A 1 33.91 -32.97 -44.93
N LYS A 2 32.80 -32.97 -44.16
CA LYS A 2 32.60 -32.76 -42.71
C LYS A 2 33.40 -31.68 -41.95
N ARG A 3 32.66 -30.64 -41.55
CA ARG A 3 32.92 -29.75 -40.41
C ARG A 3 32.69 -30.52 -39.09
N MET A 4 33.54 -30.32 -38.09
CA MET A 4 33.29 -30.73 -36.71
C MET A 4 33.49 -29.52 -35.80
N MET A 5 32.38 -28.90 -35.38
CA MET A 5 32.29 -27.98 -34.26
C MET A 5 32.26 -28.82 -32.98
N GLY A 6 33.25 -28.64 -32.11
CA GLY A 6 33.22 -29.16 -30.75
C GLY A 6 32.34 -28.29 -29.87
N ILE A 7 31.30 -28.86 -29.28
CA ILE A 7 30.44 -28.23 -28.28
C ILE A 7 31.11 -28.45 -26.92
N VAL A 8 31.51 -27.37 -26.26
CA VAL A 8 31.97 -27.39 -24.87
C VAL A 8 30.73 -27.50 -23.98
N SER A 9 30.60 -28.66 -23.33
CA SER A 9 29.51 -28.98 -22.41
C SER A 9 29.85 -28.43 -21.03
N THR A 10 29.24 -27.30 -20.65
CA THR A 10 29.37 -26.75 -19.29
C THR A 10 28.44 -27.51 -18.36
N VAL A 11 29.01 -28.37 -17.52
CA VAL A 11 28.31 -29.04 -16.41
C VAL A 11 27.99 -27.97 -15.36
N LEU A 12 26.70 -27.62 -15.21
CA LEU A 12 26.27 -26.77 -14.11
C LEU A 12 26.10 -27.63 -12.85
N LEU A 13 26.89 -27.31 -11.84
CA LEU A 13 26.90 -27.94 -10.53
C LEU A 13 25.57 -27.60 -9.80
N ALA A 14 24.64 -28.55 -9.73
CA ALA A 14 23.42 -28.41 -8.94
C ALA A 14 23.75 -28.62 -7.45
N GLY A 15 24.11 -27.54 -6.75
CA GLY A 15 24.23 -27.52 -5.30
C GLY A 15 22.85 -27.46 -4.65
N THR A 16 22.46 -28.54 -3.99
CA THR A 16 21.31 -28.57 -3.08
C THR A 16 21.57 -27.67 -1.88
N MET A 17 20.81 -26.58 -1.74
CA MET A 17 20.65 -25.91 -0.45
C MET A 17 19.27 -26.24 0.11
N ALA A 18 19.25 -27.15 1.09
CA ALA A 18 18.10 -27.35 1.94
C ALA A 18 18.01 -26.17 2.92
N PHE A 19 17.02 -25.30 2.72
CA PHE A 19 16.57 -24.37 3.75
C PHE A 19 15.16 -24.79 4.19
N SER A 20 15.12 -25.47 5.32
CA SER A 20 13.94 -25.61 6.17
C SER A 20 13.58 -24.24 6.73
N GLY A 21 12.52 -23.66 6.19
CA GLY A 21 11.88 -22.46 6.71
C GLY A 21 10.64 -22.23 5.88
N SER A 22 9.47 -22.28 6.51
CA SER A 22 8.15 -22.11 5.88
C SER A 22 8.03 -20.69 5.32
N ASN A 23 8.64 -20.45 4.17
CA ASN A 23 8.39 -19.27 3.37
C ASN A 23 7.05 -19.52 2.68
N VAL A 24 5.99 -18.95 3.24
CA VAL A 24 4.81 -18.64 2.44
C VAL A 24 5.30 -17.69 1.36
N LEU A 25 5.61 -18.26 0.19
CA LEU A 25 5.73 -17.52 -1.06
C LEU A 25 4.35 -16.90 -1.31
N VAL A 26 4.10 -15.74 -0.72
CA VAL A 26 3.01 -14.88 -1.13
C VAL A 26 3.40 -14.38 -2.51
N HIS A 27 2.94 -15.06 -3.55
CA HIS A 27 3.00 -14.53 -4.90
C HIS A 27 2.27 -13.19 -4.90
N ALA A 28 3.06 -12.12 -5.01
CA ALA A 28 2.60 -10.76 -5.23
C ALA A 28 2.08 -10.64 -6.67
N ASP A 29 0.93 -11.25 -6.93
CA ASP A 29 0.12 -11.02 -8.12
C ASP A 29 -1.34 -11.37 -7.78
N THR A 30 -1.90 -10.65 -6.79
CA THR A 30 -3.33 -10.79 -6.48
C THR A 30 -4.15 -10.10 -7.56
N ALA A 31 -4.64 -10.91 -8.49
CA ALA A 31 -5.70 -10.61 -9.44
C ALA A 31 -6.78 -9.70 -8.83
N SER A 32 -7.01 -8.54 -9.47
CA SER A 32 -8.22 -7.71 -9.42
C SER A 32 -9.09 -7.85 -8.15
N LYS A 33 -8.58 -7.42 -6.97
CA LYS A 33 -9.33 -7.47 -5.70
C LYS A 33 -9.83 -6.09 -5.27
N PRO A 34 -11.11 -5.92 -4.92
CA PRO A 34 -11.70 -4.61 -4.57
C PRO A 34 -11.23 -4.05 -3.22
N TYR A 35 -10.74 -4.91 -2.32
CA TYR A 35 -10.21 -4.50 -1.02
C TYR A 35 -8.76 -4.91 -0.92
N GLN A 36 -7.89 -3.98 -0.52
CA GLN A 36 -6.45 -4.22 -0.57
C GLN A 36 -5.74 -3.61 0.63
N VAL A 37 -4.69 -4.28 1.09
CA VAL A 37 -3.71 -3.70 2.01
C VAL A 37 -2.40 -3.54 1.26
N VAL A 38 -1.82 -2.36 1.32
CA VAL A 38 -0.54 -2.05 0.68
C VAL A 38 0.48 -1.57 1.71
N THR A 39 1.67 -2.14 1.63
CA THR A 39 2.84 -1.67 2.35
C THR A 39 3.71 -0.90 1.36
N PRO A 40 3.83 0.43 1.49
CA PRO A 40 4.77 1.21 0.70
C PRO A 40 6.19 0.66 0.85
N GLY A 41 6.90 0.50 -0.27
CA GLY A 41 8.27 -0.04 -0.30
C GLY A 41 9.31 0.95 0.23
N GLU A 42 10.50 0.43 0.55
CA GLU A 42 11.66 1.23 0.92
C GLU A 42 12.64 1.37 -0.25
N ASN A 43 13.22 2.55 -0.46
CA ASN A 43 14.36 2.77 -1.39
C ASN A 43 14.27 2.03 -2.75
N ASN A 44 13.35 2.44 -3.63
CA ASN A 44 13.06 1.85 -4.95
C ASN A 44 12.43 0.44 -4.92
N GLU A 45 12.15 -0.14 -3.75
CA GLU A 45 11.36 -1.36 -3.67
C GLU A 45 9.92 -1.10 -4.10
N LYS A 46 9.34 -2.07 -4.81
CA LYS A 46 7.93 -2.03 -5.17
C LYS A 46 7.08 -2.21 -3.92
N PRO A 47 5.92 -1.53 -3.83
CA PRO A 47 4.98 -1.77 -2.75
C PRO A 47 4.48 -3.22 -2.76
N VAL A 48 4.25 -3.77 -1.58
CA VAL A 48 3.69 -5.12 -1.41
C VAL A 48 2.19 -4.99 -1.17
N THR A 49 1.39 -5.68 -1.97
CA THR A 49 -0.08 -5.64 -1.89
C THR A 49 -0.66 -7.00 -1.55
N VAL A 50 -1.65 -7.00 -0.66
CA VAL A 50 -2.48 -8.17 -0.32
C VAL A 50 -3.93 -7.81 -0.63
N GLY A 51 -4.57 -8.57 -1.52
CA GLY A 51 -5.96 -8.35 -1.93
C GLY A 51 -6.97 -9.28 -1.24
N PHE A 52 -8.21 -8.80 -1.10
CA PHE A 52 -9.35 -9.50 -0.50
C PHE A 52 -10.60 -9.32 -1.36
N ASP A 53 -11.41 -10.37 -1.48
CA ASP A 53 -12.66 -10.33 -2.24
C ASP A 53 -13.78 -9.60 -1.47
N THR A 54 -13.78 -9.73 -0.13
CA THR A 54 -14.84 -9.18 0.70
C THR A 54 -14.32 -8.14 1.70
N GLN A 55 -15.17 -7.14 1.98
CA GLN A 55 -14.89 -6.12 2.99
C GLN A 55 -14.64 -6.75 4.37
N LYS A 56 -15.38 -7.81 4.71
CA LYS A 56 -15.25 -8.51 6.00
C LYS A 56 -13.87 -9.15 6.20
N GLU A 57 -13.32 -9.76 5.16
CA GLU A 57 -11.97 -10.35 5.21
C GLU A 57 -10.91 -9.27 5.35
N PHE A 58 -11.03 -8.20 4.57
CA PHE A 58 -10.16 -7.02 4.64
C PHE A 58 -10.16 -6.39 6.04
N GLU A 59 -11.34 -6.10 6.60
CA GLU A 59 -11.49 -5.52 7.94
C GLU A 59 -10.95 -6.47 9.02
N SER A 60 -11.22 -7.77 8.89
CA SER A 60 -10.65 -8.77 9.80
C SER A 60 -9.13 -8.82 9.71
N TYR A 61 -8.56 -8.66 8.51
CA TYR A 61 -7.11 -8.66 8.30
C TYR A 61 -6.48 -7.44 8.98
N VAL A 62 -6.95 -6.24 8.65
CA VAL A 62 -6.45 -4.97 9.23
C VAL A 62 -6.53 -4.99 10.76
N LYS A 63 -7.62 -5.53 11.32
CA LYS A 63 -7.79 -5.65 12.78
C LYS A 63 -6.77 -6.61 13.42
N LYS A 64 -6.45 -7.71 12.76
CA LYS A 64 -5.50 -8.73 13.26
C LYS A 64 -4.04 -8.36 13.02
N HIS A 65 -3.77 -7.44 12.11
CA HIS A 65 -2.42 -7.00 11.74
C HIS A 65 -2.23 -5.50 12.00
N PRO A 66 -2.31 -5.01 13.26
CA PRO A 66 -2.04 -3.60 13.53
C PRO A 66 -0.60 -3.24 13.14
N VAL A 67 -0.41 -2.07 12.54
CA VAL A 67 0.93 -1.56 12.23
C VAL A 67 1.63 -1.22 13.54
N SER A 68 2.68 -1.98 13.85
CA SER A 68 3.39 -1.83 15.12
C SER A 68 4.02 -0.43 15.23
N PRO A 69 3.80 0.30 16.33
CA PRO A 69 4.44 1.59 16.52
C PRO A 69 5.96 1.40 16.58
N ASN A 70 6.69 2.25 15.86
CA ASN A 70 8.14 2.23 15.92
C ASN A 70 8.60 2.77 17.29
N LEU A 71 8.90 1.85 18.22
CA LEU A 71 9.22 2.14 19.63
C LEU A 71 10.42 3.07 19.82
N THR A 72 11.40 3.06 18.91
CA THR A 72 12.57 3.97 19.00
C THR A 72 12.22 5.41 18.64
N LYS A 73 11.14 5.63 17.90
CA LYS A 73 10.60 6.96 17.55
C LYS A 73 9.38 7.36 18.40
N THR A 74 8.94 6.48 19.29
CA THR A 74 7.74 6.64 20.13
C THR A 74 7.89 7.73 21.20
N PHE A 75 9.10 8.23 21.46
CA PHE A 75 9.30 9.43 22.29
C PHE A 75 8.80 10.74 21.61
N GLN A 76 8.37 10.69 20.35
CA GLN A 76 7.73 11.80 19.61
C GLN A 76 6.18 11.74 19.64
N LEU A 77 5.59 10.98 20.58
CA LEU A 77 4.14 10.76 20.74
C LEU A 77 3.28 12.03 20.94
N SER A 78 3.87 13.22 21.03
CA SER A 78 3.16 14.51 21.03
C SER A 78 2.86 15.06 19.63
N SER A 79 3.42 14.45 18.57
CA SER A 79 3.18 14.89 17.20
C SER A 79 1.80 14.47 16.69
N GLN A 80 1.10 15.39 16.05
CA GLN A 80 -0.15 15.11 15.35
C GLN A 80 0.13 14.12 14.23
N ILE A 81 -0.51 12.96 14.25
CA ILE A 81 -0.40 11.95 13.18
C ILE A 81 -1.30 12.41 12.03
N TYR A 82 -0.78 12.45 10.81
CA TYR A 82 -1.53 12.78 9.59
C TYR A 82 -0.87 12.19 8.35
N SER A 83 -1.67 11.96 7.31
CA SER A 83 -1.16 11.60 5.99
C SER A 83 -1.37 12.76 5.02
N THR A 84 -0.41 12.96 4.12
CA THR A 84 -0.45 14.05 3.13
C THR A 84 -0.81 13.48 1.77
N PHE A 85 -1.83 14.07 1.14
CA PHE A 85 -2.37 13.70 -0.15
C PHE A 85 -1.94 14.77 -1.16
N TYR A 86 -1.38 14.33 -2.29
CA TYR A 86 -0.82 15.18 -3.33
C TYR A 86 -1.60 14.96 -4.62
N TYR A 87 -1.86 16.07 -5.32
CA TYR A 87 -2.58 16.02 -6.58
C TYR A 87 -1.73 15.41 -7.69
N ASP A 88 -0.40 15.56 -7.62
CA ASP A 88 0.53 14.99 -8.58
C ASP A 88 1.34 13.83 -7.96
N THR A 89 2.11 13.14 -8.80
CA THR A 89 3.07 12.12 -8.34
C THR A 89 4.30 12.75 -7.69
N ASP A 90 5.18 11.92 -7.13
CA ASP A 90 6.51 12.33 -6.62
C ASP A 90 6.48 13.46 -5.58
N LEU A 91 5.39 13.55 -4.79
CA LEU A 91 5.19 14.55 -3.73
C LEU A 91 5.09 15.99 -4.25
N GLN A 92 4.59 16.16 -5.47
CA GLN A 92 4.44 17.46 -6.13
C GLN A 92 2.98 17.95 -6.17
N GLY A 93 2.80 19.17 -6.66
CA GLY A 93 1.48 19.76 -6.89
C GLY A 93 0.80 20.28 -5.63
N ALA A 94 -0.49 20.59 -5.76
CA ALA A 94 -1.34 20.95 -4.63
C ALA A 94 -1.46 19.76 -3.67
N LYS A 95 -1.61 20.06 -2.37
CA LYS A 95 -1.67 19.03 -1.34
C LYS A 95 -2.57 19.42 -0.17
N PHE A 96 -3.08 18.42 0.52
CA PHE A 96 -3.83 18.57 1.76
C PHE A 96 -3.50 17.43 2.73
N THR A 97 -3.85 17.60 3.99
CA THR A 97 -3.61 16.58 5.02
C THR A 97 -4.92 16.02 5.57
N VAL A 98 -4.91 14.73 5.88
CA VAL A 98 -5.96 14.08 6.66
C VAL A 98 -5.38 13.70 8.02
N ASN A 99 -5.94 14.29 9.07
CA ASN A 99 -5.49 14.07 10.43
C ASN A 99 -5.97 12.73 10.97
N ALA A 100 -5.12 12.06 11.74
CA ALA A 100 -5.49 10.84 12.42
C ALA A 100 -6.44 11.10 13.58
N THR A 101 -7.30 10.13 13.81
CA THR A 101 -8.21 10.10 14.95
C THR A 101 -8.08 8.76 15.67
N ARG A 102 -8.30 8.78 16.99
CA ARG A 102 -8.13 7.59 17.86
C ARG A 102 -9.44 6.82 18.01
N ASN A 103 -10.50 7.50 18.44
CA ASN A 103 -11.84 6.93 18.58
C ASN A 103 -12.88 8.06 18.83
N PRO A 104 -13.96 8.19 18.03
CA PRO A 104 -14.21 7.45 16.78
C PRO A 104 -13.17 7.81 15.71
N VAL A 105 -12.93 6.87 14.79
CA VAL A 105 -12.20 7.19 13.57
C VAL A 105 -13.11 8.07 12.69
N VAL A 106 -12.65 9.27 12.38
CA VAL A 106 -13.39 10.24 11.56
C VAL A 106 -13.13 9.99 10.09
N ILE A 107 -14.21 9.94 9.31
CA ILE A 107 -14.18 9.88 7.84
C ILE A 107 -14.05 11.31 7.30
N THR A 108 -13.06 11.53 6.46
CA THR A 108 -12.90 12.77 5.71
C THR A 108 -13.35 12.54 4.28
N ASN A 109 -14.50 13.11 3.91
CA ASN A 109 -14.97 13.14 2.52
C ASN A 109 -14.19 14.20 1.75
N PHE A 110 -13.78 13.86 0.53
CA PHE A 110 -13.15 14.78 -0.39
C PHE A 110 -14.25 15.45 -1.22
N SER A 111 -14.15 16.76 -1.39
CA SER A 111 -15.17 17.56 -2.07
C SER A 111 -14.52 18.64 -2.92
N GLY A 112 -15.25 19.12 -3.93
CA GLY A 112 -14.73 20.14 -4.84
C GLY A 112 -13.47 19.64 -5.55
N THR A 113 -12.42 20.46 -5.54
CA THR A 113 -11.15 20.14 -6.23
C THR A 113 -10.36 18.99 -5.61
N ASN A 114 -10.69 18.54 -4.40
CA ASN A 114 -9.99 17.42 -3.74
C ASN A 114 -10.54 16.04 -4.14
N ASN A 115 -11.78 15.96 -4.63
CA ASN A 115 -12.41 14.69 -4.97
C ASN A 115 -11.83 14.17 -6.28
N ASP A 116 -11.44 12.90 -6.32
CA ASP A 116 -10.93 12.24 -7.53
C ASP A 116 -9.76 13.01 -8.17
N ALA A 117 -8.87 13.53 -7.33
CA ALA A 117 -7.75 14.39 -7.76
C ALA A 117 -6.42 14.02 -7.12
N VAL A 118 -6.34 12.89 -6.39
CA VAL A 118 -5.13 12.47 -5.68
C VAL A 118 -4.36 11.48 -6.53
N SER A 119 -3.10 11.79 -6.81
CA SER A 119 -2.18 10.91 -7.52
C SER A 119 -1.13 10.28 -6.61
N SER A 120 -0.84 10.86 -5.45
CA SER A 120 0.11 10.25 -4.51
C SER A 120 -0.10 10.60 -3.03
N ILE A 121 0.43 9.75 -2.15
CA ILE A 121 0.26 9.86 -0.70
C ILE A 121 1.61 9.70 -0.01
N LEU A 122 1.90 10.59 0.95
CA LEU A 122 2.94 10.40 1.95
C LEU A 122 2.28 10.04 3.28
N THR A 123 2.47 8.81 3.73
CA THR A 123 1.92 8.35 5.01
C THR A 123 2.69 8.95 6.18
N HIS A 124 2.05 9.03 7.34
CA HIS A 124 2.76 9.36 8.57
C HIS A 124 3.78 8.26 8.94
N PRO A 125 4.94 8.58 9.54
CA PRO A 125 5.89 7.59 10.05
C PRO A 125 5.36 6.67 11.16
N PHE A 126 4.24 7.05 11.77
CA PHE A 126 3.61 6.35 12.89
C PHE A 126 2.11 6.27 12.72
N GLY A 127 1.48 5.39 13.48
CA GLY A 127 0.04 5.16 13.44
C GLY A 127 -0.23 3.81 12.80
N ASN A 128 -1.52 3.55 12.56
CA ASN A 128 -1.97 2.27 12.06
C ASN A 128 -2.02 2.32 10.53
N TYR A 129 -3.19 2.57 9.97
CA TYR A 129 -3.40 2.64 8.53
C TYR A 129 -3.92 4.02 8.13
N THR A 130 -3.55 4.44 6.92
CA THR A 130 -4.31 5.40 6.12
C THR A 130 -5.19 4.58 5.19
N MET A 131 -6.50 4.68 5.33
CA MET A 131 -7.45 4.03 4.41
C MET A 131 -7.99 5.07 3.44
N ILE A 132 -8.03 4.71 2.17
CA ILE A 132 -8.67 5.49 1.11
C ILE A 132 -9.79 4.67 0.48
N TYR A 133 -10.82 5.36 0.01
CA TYR A 133 -12.06 4.75 -0.48
C TYR A 133 -12.48 5.39 -1.80
N GLU A 134 -13.06 4.57 -2.68
CA GLU A 134 -13.57 4.98 -4.00
C GLU A 134 -14.78 5.91 -3.89
N HIS A 135 -15.54 5.84 -2.81
CA HIS A 135 -16.73 6.66 -2.63
C HIS A 135 -16.68 7.42 -1.30
N ASN A 136 -17.57 8.42 -1.20
CA ASN A 136 -17.82 9.13 0.04
C ASN A 136 -18.27 8.19 1.15
N ASN A 137 -18.07 8.63 2.40
CA ASN A 137 -18.50 7.96 3.62
C ASN A 137 -17.86 6.57 3.81
N ALA A 138 -16.60 6.42 3.39
CA ALA A 138 -15.83 5.17 3.50
C ALA A 138 -16.51 3.98 2.81
N GLN A 139 -16.99 4.19 1.58
CA GLN A 139 -17.72 3.20 0.79
C GLN A 139 -17.00 2.80 -0.50
N GLY A 140 -17.48 1.74 -1.14
CA GLY A 140 -16.92 1.21 -2.38
C GLY A 140 -15.68 0.36 -2.12
N ARG A 141 -14.76 0.38 -3.09
CA ARG A 141 -13.44 -0.24 -2.96
C ARG A 141 -12.62 0.46 -1.88
N ALA A 142 -11.66 -0.26 -1.28
CA ALA A 142 -10.83 0.31 -0.23
C ALA A 142 -9.37 -0.14 -0.34
N LEU A 143 -8.46 0.78 -0.04
CA LEU A 143 -7.03 0.52 0.07
C LEU A 143 -6.55 0.97 1.45
N ALA A 144 -6.11 0.03 2.28
CA ALA A 144 -5.40 0.33 3.52
C ALA A 144 -3.91 0.42 3.27
N ILE A 145 -3.34 1.59 3.50
CA ILE A 145 -1.93 1.91 3.33
C ILE A 145 -1.27 1.88 4.71
N VAL A 146 -0.23 1.06 4.88
CA VAL A 146 0.56 0.99 6.12
C VAL A 146 1.21 2.35 6.38
N ASN A 147 1.01 2.91 7.58
CA ASN A 147 1.67 4.14 7.99
C ASN A 147 3.12 3.87 8.43
N ASN A 148 4.04 3.96 7.47
CA ASN A 148 5.48 3.76 7.69
C ASN A 148 6.34 4.98 7.29
N GLY A 149 5.72 6.12 6.98
CA GLY A 149 6.43 7.36 6.65
C GLY A 149 6.90 7.41 5.20
N LYS A 150 6.38 6.54 4.35
CA LYS A 150 6.81 6.39 2.97
C LYS A 150 5.75 6.84 1.98
N TYR A 151 6.26 7.11 0.78
CA TYR A 151 5.52 7.54 -0.39
C TYR A 151 4.84 6.37 -1.10
N LEU A 152 3.63 6.59 -1.61
CA LEU A 152 2.92 5.68 -2.49
C LEU A 152 2.44 6.43 -3.74
N ASN A 153 2.82 5.93 -4.92
CA ASN A 153 2.32 6.43 -6.20
C ASN A 153 1.04 5.69 -6.59
N LEU A 154 -0.11 6.39 -6.61
CA LEU A 154 -1.41 5.76 -6.86
C LEU A 154 -1.60 5.38 -8.34
N THR A 155 -0.83 5.95 -9.27
CA THR A 155 -0.83 5.54 -10.69
C THR A 155 -0.34 4.11 -10.90
N ASN A 156 0.33 3.53 -9.90
CA ASN A 156 0.89 2.17 -9.95
C ASN A 156 0.07 1.16 -9.12
N ILE A 157 -0.99 1.61 -8.43
CA ILE A 157 -1.79 0.74 -7.56
C ILE A 157 -3.15 0.53 -8.21
N SER A 158 -3.44 -0.71 -8.60
CA SER A 158 -4.74 -1.07 -9.18
C SER A 158 -5.88 -0.91 -8.17
N MET A 159 -7.04 -0.43 -8.62
CA MET A 159 -8.29 -0.48 -7.85
C MET A 159 -8.87 -1.89 -7.73
N GLY A 160 -8.26 -2.85 -8.42
CA GLY A 160 -8.72 -4.23 -8.48
C GLY A 160 -10.04 -4.40 -9.22
N ASP A 161 -10.29 -3.57 -10.22
CA ASP A 161 -11.33 -3.78 -11.24
C ASP A 161 -10.76 -4.26 -12.59
N GLY A 162 -9.43 -4.32 -12.72
CA GLY A 162 -8.73 -4.79 -13.91
C GLY A 162 -8.42 -3.69 -14.93
N GLU A 163 -8.87 -2.46 -14.71
CA GLU A 163 -8.74 -1.37 -15.68
C GLU A 163 -8.14 -0.11 -15.06
N ARG A 164 -8.59 0.26 -13.85
CA ARG A 164 -8.24 1.54 -13.21
C ARG A 164 -7.17 1.35 -12.14
N THR A 165 -6.52 2.47 -11.87
CA THR A 165 -5.62 2.66 -10.73
C THR A 165 -6.24 3.64 -9.75
N TRP A 166 -5.71 3.72 -8.54
CA TRP A 166 -6.22 4.64 -7.52
C TRP A 166 -5.98 6.12 -7.85
N ASN A 167 -5.23 6.41 -8.92
CA ASN A 167 -5.00 7.76 -9.43
C ASN A 167 -6.32 8.44 -9.78
N ASP A 168 -6.61 9.56 -9.12
CA ASP A 168 -7.81 10.35 -9.37
C ASP A 168 -9.11 9.56 -9.12
N GLN A 169 -9.12 8.66 -8.14
CA GLN A 169 -10.29 7.82 -7.80
C GLN A 169 -10.58 7.79 -6.30
N VAL A 170 -10.00 8.72 -5.54
CA VAL A 170 -10.21 8.80 -4.08
C VAL A 170 -11.26 9.84 -3.76
N SER A 171 -12.33 9.40 -3.09
CA SER A 171 -13.40 10.29 -2.65
C SER A 171 -13.51 10.40 -1.13
N SER A 172 -12.94 9.47 -0.35
CA SER A 172 -12.84 9.66 1.10
C SER A 172 -11.65 8.92 1.71
N ALA A 173 -11.25 9.35 2.90
CA ALA A 173 -10.17 8.73 3.64
C ALA A 173 -10.41 8.71 5.16
N THR A 174 -9.75 7.77 5.82
CA THR A 174 -9.59 7.76 7.29
C THR A 174 -8.13 7.56 7.62
N VAL A 175 -7.60 8.29 8.59
CA VAL A 175 -6.27 8.04 9.14
C VAL A 175 -6.43 7.57 10.58
N LYS A 176 -5.89 6.40 10.90
CA LYS A 176 -6.02 5.79 12.22
C LYS A 176 -4.68 5.88 12.96
N ALA A 177 -4.73 6.42 14.18
CA ALA A 177 -3.62 6.34 15.13
C ALA A 177 -3.60 4.98 15.84
N ASN A 178 -2.45 4.61 16.42
CA ASN A 178 -2.33 3.42 17.28
C ASN A 178 -2.90 3.67 18.68
#